data_AF-A0AAU5ZND3-F1
#
_entry.id   AF-A0AAU5ZND3-F1
#
_cell.length_a   1.000
_cell.length_b   1.000
_cell.length_c   1.000
_cell.angle_alpha   90.00
_cell.angle_beta   90.00
_cell.angle_gamma   90.00
#
_symmetry.space_group_name_H-M   'P 1'
#
loop_
_entity.id
_entity.type
_entity.pdbx_description
1 polymer ?
#
loop_
_entity_poly.entity_id
_entity_poly.type
_entity_poly.pdbx_seq_one_letter_code
_entity_poly.pdbx_strand_id
1 'polypeptide(L)'
;MARAVLQAPGRFLDLAPPFTMAVLDPADERLELFTDSIGVGRLFQLRLPDGWVWSNRPVAALLFAGVAARVAERGWRYAAACGWFMGDTTPYDGVLAVPGATRIVAEGRHRRCTVSHVEISSVWSGAGRAPTPPQSSCKGAHARLVPCIRLPIAGMRSFRSLGKLLRI
;
A
#
# COMPACT_ATOMS: atom_id res chain seq x y z
N MET A 1 -9.88 10.15 -13.42
CA MET A 1 -8.52 10.00 -12.84
C MET A 1 -8.02 8.55 -12.87
N ALA A 2 -8.52 7.65 -12.02
CA ALA A 2 -8.02 6.25 -11.91
C ALA A 2 -7.81 5.52 -13.26
N ARG A 3 -8.79 5.58 -14.18
CA ARG A 3 -8.70 4.98 -15.53
C ARG A 3 -7.55 5.52 -16.39
N ALA A 4 -7.17 6.79 -16.23
CA ALA A 4 -6.05 7.39 -16.95
C ALA A 4 -4.69 6.90 -16.40
N VAL A 5 -4.60 6.68 -15.09
CA VAL A 5 -3.38 6.09 -14.49
C VAL A 5 -3.25 4.61 -14.85
N LEU A 6 -4.35 3.84 -14.94
CA LEU A 6 -4.29 2.47 -15.46
C LEU A 6 -3.77 2.40 -16.91
N GLN A 7 -4.11 3.39 -17.75
CA GLN A 7 -3.63 3.47 -19.13
C GLN A 7 -2.17 3.92 -19.24
N ALA A 8 -1.67 4.71 -18.28
CA ALA A 8 -0.28 5.17 -18.24
C ALA A 8 0.28 5.16 -16.81
N PRO A 9 0.66 3.99 -16.25
CA PRO A 9 0.95 3.83 -14.83
C PRO A 9 2.16 4.57 -14.28
N GLY A 10 3.00 5.19 -15.14
CA GLY A 10 4.07 6.10 -14.70
C GLY A 10 3.58 7.52 -14.39
N ARG A 11 2.42 7.94 -14.93
CA ARG A 11 1.90 9.30 -14.82
C ARG A 11 1.30 9.65 -13.45
N PHE A 12 1.31 8.73 -12.49
CA PHE A 12 1.02 9.08 -11.09
C PHE A 12 2.04 10.08 -10.53
N LEU A 13 3.28 10.08 -11.05
CA LEU A 13 4.30 11.06 -10.66
C LEU A 13 4.00 12.48 -11.17
N ASP A 14 3.10 12.64 -12.15
CA ASP A 14 2.61 13.95 -12.61
C ASP A 14 1.63 14.59 -11.58
N LEU A 15 1.14 13.82 -10.60
CA LEU A 15 0.18 14.30 -9.60
C LEU A 15 0.90 15.04 -8.46
N ALA A 16 0.34 16.18 -8.04
CA ALA A 16 0.87 16.96 -6.93
C ALA A 16 0.75 16.18 -5.59
N PRO A 17 1.83 16.01 -4.81
CA PRO A 17 1.77 15.51 -3.45
C PRO A 17 0.95 16.43 -2.51
N PRO A 18 0.41 15.92 -1.39
CA PRO A 18 0.52 14.54 -0.90
C PRO A 18 -0.63 13.66 -1.39
N PHE A 19 -0.35 12.41 -1.76
CA PHE A 19 -1.41 11.44 -2.06
C PHE A 19 -0.99 9.98 -1.83
N THR A 20 -2.00 9.16 -1.54
CA THR A 20 -1.97 7.71 -1.74
C THR A 20 -3.18 7.35 -2.58
N MET A 21 -3.01 6.61 -3.67
CA MET A 21 -4.10 6.19 -4.54
C MET A 21 -4.22 4.68 -4.58
N ALA A 22 -5.45 4.18 -4.53
CA ALA A 22 -5.78 2.78 -4.78
C ALA A 22 -6.70 2.68 -6.00
N VAL A 23 -6.43 1.72 -6.88
CA VAL A 23 -7.28 1.38 -8.02
C VAL A 23 -7.55 -0.11 -7.96
N LEU A 24 -8.82 -0.49 -7.83
CA LEU A 24 -9.28 -1.87 -7.81
C LEU A 24 -10.01 -2.16 -9.12
N ASP A 25 -9.61 -3.23 -9.80
CA ASP A 25 -10.37 -3.89 -10.85
C ASP A 25 -10.97 -5.19 -10.27
N PRO A 26 -12.28 -5.22 -9.96
CA PRO A 26 -12.94 -6.42 -9.44
C PRO A 26 -13.08 -7.53 -10.48
N ALA A 27 -13.04 -7.22 -11.78
CA ALA A 27 -13.21 -8.21 -12.83
C ALA A 27 -11.98 -9.11 -12.90
N ASP A 28 -10.78 -8.52 -12.85
CA ASP A 28 -9.49 -9.23 -12.89
C ASP A 28 -8.88 -9.52 -11.51
N GLU A 29 -9.59 -9.23 -10.42
CA GLU A 29 -9.12 -9.31 -9.03
C GLU A 29 -7.78 -8.58 -8.80
N ARG A 30 -7.62 -7.43 -9.44
CA ARG A 30 -6.35 -6.70 -9.49
C ARG A 30 -6.43 -5.39 -8.72
N LEU A 31 -5.44 -5.15 -7.87
CA LEU A 31 -5.24 -3.87 -7.20
C LEU A 31 -3.94 -3.24 -7.66
N GLU A 32 -3.98 -1.93 -7.88
CA GLU A 32 -2.79 -1.09 -7.92
C GLU A 32 -2.83 -0.04 -6.80
N LEU A 33 -1.72 0.08 -6.07
CA LEU A 33 -1.48 1.13 -5.08
C LEU A 33 -0.34 2.03 -5.55
N PHE A 34 -0.49 3.32 -5.32
CA PHE A 34 0.49 4.35 -5.69
C PHE A 34 0.70 5.29 -4.50
N THR A 35 1.96 5.59 -4.18
CA THR A 35 2.35 6.67 -3.27
C THR A 35 2.77 7.89 -4.08
N ASP A 36 2.62 9.11 -3.55
CA ASP A 36 3.22 10.28 -4.18
C ASP A 36 4.75 10.20 -4.30
N SER A 37 5.31 11.08 -5.14
CA SER A 37 6.73 11.09 -5.49
C SER A 37 7.67 11.28 -4.31
N ILE A 38 7.24 11.92 -3.22
CA ILE A 38 8.10 12.24 -2.06
C ILE A 38 7.73 11.44 -0.79
N GLY A 39 6.65 10.66 -0.82
CA GLY A 39 6.21 9.80 0.27
C GLY A 39 5.55 10.52 1.45
N VAL A 40 5.02 11.72 1.23
CA VAL A 40 4.33 12.51 2.29
C VAL A 40 2.93 11.94 2.56
N GLY A 41 2.22 11.53 1.51
CA GLY A 41 1.09 10.63 1.56
C GLY A 41 1.54 9.25 2.03
N ARG A 42 1.49 9.04 3.34
CA ARG A 42 1.95 7.79 3.97
C ARG A 42 1.06 6.61 3.57
N LEU A 43 1.68 5.58 2.99
CA LEU A 43 1.12 4.24 2.88
C LEU A 43 1.93 3.29 3.77
N PHE A 44 1.25 2.38 4.45
CA PHE A 44 1.84 1.36 5.31
C PHE A 44 1.42 -0.02 4.83
N GLN A 45 2.27 -1.02 5.09
CA GLN A 45 2.04 -2.41 4.75
C GLN A 45 2.29 -3.33 5.95
N LEU A 46 1.49 -4.37 6.07
CA LEU A 46 1.61 -5.45 7.05
C LEU A 46 1.51 -6.79 6.31
N ARG A 47 2.52 -7.66 6.48
CA ARG A 47 2.51 -9.03 5.94
C ARG A 47 1.79 -9.95 6.90
N LEU A 48 0.83 -10.71 6.38
CA LEU A 48 0.17 -11.82 7.07
C LEU A 48 0.58 -13.15 6.42
N PRO A 49 0.37 -14.31 7.06
CA PRO A 49 0.67 -15.61 6.44
C PRO A 49 -0.09 -15.82 5.13
N ASP A 50 -1.38 -15.44 5.10
CA ASP A 50 -2.26 -15.59 3.94
C ASP A 50 -2.14 -14.43 2.94
N GLY A 51 -1.75 -13.22 3.36
CA GLY A 51 -1.84 -12.04 2.48
C GLY A 51 -1.07 -10.80 2.92
N TRP A 52 -1.50 -9.65 2.41
CA TRP A 52 -0.99 -8.33 2.74
C TRP A 52 -2.15 -7.43 3.14
N VAL A 53 -1.92 -6.55 4.11
CA VAL A 53 -2.82 -5.45 4.45
C VAL A 53 -2.09 -4.15 4.17
N TRP A 54 -2.74 -3.24 3.44
CA TRP A 54 -2.25 -1.90 3.18
C TRP A 54 -3.21 -0.85 3.74
N SER A 55 -2.67 0.21 4.33
CA SER A 55 -3.47 1.31 4.89
C SER A 55 -2.65 2.60 4.96
N ASN A 56 -3.31 3.76 4.93
CA ASN A 56 -2.67 5.04 5.24
C ASN A 56 -2.54 5.32 6.74
N ARG A 57 -2.98 4.40 7.62
CA ARG A 57 -2.78 4.47 9.08
C ARG A 57 -2.24 3.12 9.58
N PRO A 58 -1.09 3.05 10.27
CA PRO A 58 -0.46 1.77 10.61
C PRO A 58 -1.28 1.00 11.65
N VAL A 59 -1.93 1.70 12.59
CA VAL A 59 -2.87 1.11 13.56
C VAL A 59 -4.08 0.48 12.86
N ALA A 60 -4.58 1.09 11.78
CA ALA A 60 -5.73 0.54 11.06
C ALA A 60 -5.39 -0.77 10.35
N ALA A 61 -4.15 -0.94 9.87
CA ALA A 61 -3.69 -2.21 9.31
C ALA A 61 -3.70 -3.34 10.36
N LEU A 62 -3.23 -3.06 11.59
CA LEU A 62 -3.23 -4.01 12.71
C LEU A 62 -4.65 -4.37 13.18
N LEU A 63 -5.49 -3.35 13.42
CA LEU A 63 -6.88 -3.53 13.84
C LEU A 63 -7.67 -4.32 12.79
N PHE A 64 -7.48 -4.02 11.51
CA PHE A 64 -8.12 -4.75 10.42
C PHE A 64 -7.65 -6.21 10.34
N ALA A 65 -6.36 -6.46 10.56
CA ALA A 65 -5.79 -7.81 10.55
C ALA A 65 -6.11 -8.65 11.80
N GLY A 66 -6.68 -8.05 12.85
CA GLY A 66 -6.84 -8.69 14.15
C GLY A 66 -5.50 -8.96 14.86
N VAL A 67 -4.44 -8.24 14.49
CA VAL A 67 -3.08 -8.43 15.04
C VAL A 67 -2.88 -7.47 16.20
N ALA A 68 -2.42 -8.01 17.35
CA ALA A 68 -2.09 -7.22 18.52
C ALA A 68 -0.93 -6.25 18.22
N ALA A 69 -1.10 -4.98 18.58
CA ALA A 69 -0.05 -3.97 18.43
C ALA A 69 1.15 -4.29 19.34
N ARG A 70 2.33 -4.43 18.74
CA ARG A 70 3.61 -4.62 19.44
C ARG A 70 4.56 -3.47 19.11
N VAL A 71 5.46 -3.13 20.04
CA VAL A 71 6.43 -2.04 19.89
C VAL A 71 7.55 -2.44 18.93
N ALA A 72 7.80 -1.66 17.86
CA ALA A 72 8.95 -1.86 16.98
C ALA A 72 10.21 -1.19 17.54
N GLU A 73 11.08 -1.95 18.19
CA GLU A 73 12.28 -1.41 18.84
C GLU A 73 13.16 -0.58 17.89
N ARG A 74 13.40 -1.06 16.66
CA ARG A 74 14.17 -0.33 15.63
C ARG A 74 13.55 1.04 15.32
N GLY A 75 12.22 1.12 15.22
CA GLY A 75 11.51 2.37 14.96
C GLY A 75 11.64 3.35 16.12
N TRP A 76 11.48 2.87 17.36
CA TRP A 76 11.61 3.70 18.55
C TRP A 76 13.05 4.17 18.83
N ARG A 77 14.07 3.36 18.48
CA ARG A 77 15.48 3.79 18.51
C ARG A 77 15.72 4.98 17.55
N TYR A 78 15.18 4.94 16.33
CA TYR A 78 15.26 6.11 15.41
C TYR A 78 14.45 7.31 15.92
N ALA A 79 13.24 7.09 16.44
CA ALA A 79 12.42 8.18 16.98
C ALA A 79 13.11 8.90 18.16
N ALA A 80 13.77 8.15 19.05
CA ALA A 80 14.54 8.70 20.16
C ALA A 80 15.80 9.46 19.71
N ALA A 81 16.49 8.98 18.66
CA ALA A 81 17.74 9.60 18.18
C ALA A 81 17.52 10.77 17.20
N CYS A 82 16.42 10.78 16.44
CA CYS A 82 16.21 11.70 15.31
C CYS A 82 14.90 12.49 15.40
N GLY A 83 14.03 12.23 16.38
CA GLY A 83 12.70 12.85 16.50
C GLY A 83 11.65 12.30 15.52
N TRP A 84 12.00 11.35 14.65
CA TRP A 84 11.10 10.76 13.65
C TRP A 84 11.40 9.28 13.35
N PHE A 85 10.48 8.60 12.67
CA PHE A 85 10.68 7.24 12.16
C PHE A 85 11.38 7.27 10.80
N MET A 86 12.59 6.70 10.73
CA MET A 86 13.44 6.71 9.53
C MET A 86 13.12 5.56 8.56
N GLY A 87 13.22 5.84 7.26
CA GLY A 87 13.09 4.84 6.19
C GLY A 87 11.73 4.13 6.20
N ASP A 88 11.78 2.80 6.28
CA ASP A 88 10.65 1.88 6.33
C ASP A 88 10.02 1.74 7.73
N THR A 89 10.60 2.34 8.77
CA THR A 89 10.20 2.06 10.16
C THR A 89 8.91 2.75 10.58
N THR A 90 8.23 2.15 11.55
CA THR A 90 7.02 2.66 12.19
C THR A 90 7.10 2.38 13.70
N PRO A 91 6.20 2.91 14.55
CA PRO A 91 6.18 2.55 15.98
C PRO A 91 5.74 1.10 16.25
N TYR A 92 5.21 0.38 15.25
CA TYR A 92 4.62 -0.95 15.41
C TYR A 92 5.39 -2.06 14.70
N ASP A 93 5.61 -3.15 15.42
CA ASP A 93 6.29 -4.34 14.88
C ASP A 93 5.48 -4.99 13.75
N GLY A 94 6.18 -5.51 12.75
CA GLY A 94 5.60 -6.07 11.52
C GLY A 94 4.92 -5.07 10.56
N VAL A 95 4.73 -3.80 10.94
CA VAL A 95 4.17 -2.75 10.07
C VAL A 95 5.29 -1.88 9.52
N LEU A 96 5.39 -1.78 8.20
CA LEU A 96 6.41 -1.01 7.48
C LEU A 96 5.77 0.16 6.71
N ALA A 97 6.49 1.28 6.62
CA ALA A 97 6.16 2.36 5.72
C ALA A 97 6.57 2.00 4.28
N VAL A 98 5.68 2.23 3.32
CA VAL A 98 5.98 2.11 1.89
C VAL A 98 6.71 3.39 1.44
N PRO A 99 7.85 3.30 0.72
CA PRO A 99 8.55 4.48 0.21
C PRO A 99 7.69 5.30 -0.76
N GLY A 100 8.03 6.58 -0.92
CA GLY A 100 7.51 7.41 -2.03
C GLY A 100 7.82 6.82 -3.40
N ALA A 101 7.21 7.37 -4.46
CA ALA A 101 7.38 6.92 -5.86
C ALA A 101 7.18 5.40 -6.10
N THR A 102 6.43 4.72 -5.23
CA THR A 102 6.20 3.28 -5.28
C THR A 102 4.85 2.96 -5.91
N ARG A 103 4.86 1.98 -6.83
CA ARG A 103 3.68 1.30 -7.35
C ARG A 103 3.69 -0.17 -6.87
N ILE A 104 2.59 -0.60 -6.27
CA ILE A 104 2.35 -1.99 -5.87
C ILE A 104 1.23 -2.54 -6.73
N VAL A 105 1.41 -3.72 -7.33
CA VAL A 105 0.38 -4.44 -8.09
C VAL A 105 0.13 -5.78 -7.41
N ALA A 106 -1.12 -6.04 -7.01
CA ALA A 106 -1.54 -7.30 -6.41
C ALA A 106 -2.61 -7.98 -7.28
N GLU A 107 -2.39 -9.24 -7.65
CA GLU A 107 -3.24 -10.05 -8.52
C GLU A 107 -3.83 -11.23 -7.73
N GLY A 108 -5.13 -11.21 -7.45
CA GLY A 108 -5.83 -12.25 -6.68
C GLY A 108 -5.73 -13.63 -7.33
N ARG A 109 -6.14 -13.72 -8.60
CA ARG A 109 -6.13 -14.95 -9.43
C ARG A 109 -4.78 -15.68 -9.44
N HIS A 110 -3.67 -14.94 -9.46
CA HIS A 110 -2.32 -15.51 -9.57
C HIS A 110 -1.52 -15.50 -8.25
N ARG A 111 -2.13 -15.03 -7.15
CA ARG A 111 -1.48 -14.88 -5.83
C ARG A 111 -0.13 -14.16 -5.89
N ARG A 112 -0.06 -13.15 -6.76
CA ARG A 112 1.16 -12.41 -7.10
C ARG A 112 1.08 -11.01 -6.51
N CYS A 113 2.17 -10.57 -5.89
CA CYS A 113 2.37 -9.18 -5.51
C CYS A 113 3.70 -8.72 -6.12
N THR A 114 3.65 -7.63 -6.89
CA THR A 114 4.77 -7.02 -7.58
C THR A 114 4.95 -5.60 -7.06
N VAL A 115 6.14 -5.27 -6.58
CA VAL A 115 6.48 -3.92 -6.13
C VAL A 115 7.50 -3.33 -7.09
N SER A 116 7.17 -2.18 -7.69
CA SER A 116 8.07 -1.39 -8.53
C SER A 116 8.24 -0.01 -7.90
N HIS A 117 9.47 0.36 -7.61
CA HIS A 117 9.84 1.70 -7.15
C HIS A 117 10.47 2.48 -8.30
N VAL A 118 10.06 3.74 -8.49
CA VAL A 118 10.69 4.62 -9.48
C VAL A 118 11.73 5.48 -8.78
N GLU A 119 12.99 5.27 -9.13
CA GLU A 119 14.10 6.15 -8.73
C GLU A 119 13.82 7.59 -9.21
N ILE A 120 13.44 8.47 -8.29
CA ILE A 120 13.06 9.87 -8.58
C ILE A 120 14.22 10.61 -9.27
N SER A 121 15.45 10.25 -8.88
CA SER A 121 16.71 10.69 -9.50
C SER A 121 16.74 10.46 -11.01
N SER A 122 16.23 9.32 -11.49
CA SER A 122 16.15 9.00 -12.92
C SER A 122 15.12 9.83 -13.67
N VAL A 123 14.02 10.22 -13.01
CA VAL A 123 12.96 11.06 -13.59
C VAL A 123 13.47 12.47 -13.86
N TRP A 124 14.24 13.03 -12.91
CA TRP A 124 14.78 14.39 -13.03
C TRP A 124 16.02 14.47 -13.95
N SER A 125 16.73 13.35 -14.13
CA SER A 125 17.92 13.29 -14.99
C SER A 125 17.61 13.19 -16.50
N GLY A 126 16.35 13.08 -16.90
CA GLY A 126 15.95 12.84 -18.31
C GLY A 126 16.32 11.46 -18.86
N ALA A 127 17.12 10.68 -18.12
CA ALA A 127 17.57 9.34 -18.47
C ALA A 127 16.45 8.32 -18.22
N GLY A 128 15.49 8.25 -19.14
CA GLY A 128 14.38 7.30 -19.14
C GLY A 128 14.86 5.84 -19.21
N ARG A 129 15.25 5.27 -18.06
CA ARG A 129 15.60 3.86 -17.93
C ARG A 129 14.36 3.04 -17.61
N ALA A 130 14.19 1.92 -18.29
CA ALA A 130 13.10 0.98 -18.03
C ALA A 130 13.08 0.55 -16.54
N PRO A 131 11.88 0.34 -15.95
CA PRO A 131 11.77 0.00 -14.53
C PRO A 131 12.56 -1.27 -14.22
N THR A 132 13.38 -1.20 -13.17
CA THR A 132 14.11 -2.35 -12.64
C THR A 132 13.14 -3.46 -12.23
N PRO A 133 13.47 -4.75 -12.50
CA PRO A 133 12.62 -5.86 -12.09
C PRO A 133 12.44 -5.88 -10.55
N PRO A 134 11.27 -6.34 -10.06
CA PRO A 134 10.91 -6.26 -8.65
C PRO A 134 11.92 -7.01 -7.76
N GLN A 135 12.51 -6.30 -6.79
CA GLN A 135 13.50 -6.87 -5.85
C GLN A 135 12.89 -7.76 -4.75
N SER A 136 11.59 -8.08 -4.82
CA SER A 136 10.99 -9.12 -3.98
C SER A 136 9.94 -9.93 -4.74
N SER A 137 10.13 -11.25 -4.80
CA SER A 137 9.17 -12.20 -5.37
C SER A 137 8.26 -12.72 -4.26
N CYS A 138 7.07 -12.13 -4.12
CA CYS A 138 6.04 -12.65 -3.22
C CYS A 138 5.35 -13.87 -3.84
N LYS A 139 5.92 -15.07 -3.69
CA LYS A 139 5.27 -16.33 -4.07
C LYS A 139 4.20 -16.73 -3.03
N GLY A 140 2.95 -16.91 -3.47
CA GLY A 140 1.92 -17.65 -2.73
C GLY A 140 0.92 -16.85 -1.88
N ALA A 141 0.87 -15.51 -1.99
CA ALA A 141 0.01 -14.67 -1.15
C ALA A 141 -1.40 -14.45 -1.76
N HIS A 142 -2.45 -14.71 -1.00
CA HIS A 142 -3.79 -14.19 -1.32
C HIS A 142 -3.84 -12.67 -1.10
N ALA A 143 -4.19 -11.92 -2.12
CA ALA A 143 -4.51 -10.50 -2.00
C ALA A 143 -5.89 -10.32 -1.33
N ARG A 144 -5.97 -10.49 0.00
CA ARG A 144 -7.18 -10.18 0.78
C ARG A 144 -7.35 -8.67 0.92
N LEU A 145 -8.01 -8.08 -0.07
CA LEU A 145 -8.26 -6.65 -0.08
C LEU A 145 -9.55 -6.29 0.61
N VAL A 146 -9.40 -5.41 1.59
CA VAL A 146 -10.47 -4.76 2.34
C VAL A 146 -10.00 -3.32 2.65
N PRO A 147 -10.27 -2.34 1.77
CA PRO A 147 -9.91 -0.93 1.99
C PRO A 147 -11.01 0.05 2.49
N CYS A 148 -12.09 -0.28 3.23
CA CYS A 148 -12.50 -1.52 3.90
C CYS A 148 -13.50 -2.36 3.06
N ILE A 149 -13.31 -2.41 1.75
CA ILE A 149 -14.18 -3.11 0.79
C ILE A 149 -13.85 -4.60 0.77
N ARG A 150 -14.56 -5.38 1.58
CA ARG A 150 -14.56 -6.84 1.51
C ARG A 150 -15.18 -7.26 0.18
N LEU A 151 -14.38 -7.76 -0.77
CA LEU A 151 -14.95 -8.53 -1.88
C LEU A 151 -15.60 -9.80 -1.29
N PRO A 152 -16.90 -10.04 -1.53
CA PRO A 152 -17.53 -11.25 -1.07
C PRO A 152 -16.98 -12.44 -1.87
N ILE A 153 -16.43 -13.44 -1.17
CA ILE A 153 -16.35 -14.79 -1.72
C ILE A 153 -17.80 -15.21 -2.03
N ALA A 154 -18.01 -15.81 -3.19
CA ALA A 154 -19.35 -16.19 -3.66
C ALA A 154 -20.14 -16.96 -2.60
N GLY A 155 -21.36 -16.49 -2.29
CA GLY A 155 -22.34 -17.24 -1.49
C GLY A 155 -22.54 -16.82 -0.03
N MET A 156 -22.78 -15.53 0.27
CA MET A 156 -23.52 -15.17 1.50
C MET A 156 -24.28 -13.84 1.37
N ARG A 157 -25.38 -13.71 2.13
CA ARG A 157 -26.46 -12.73 1.89
C ARG A 157 -26.13 -11.31 2.39
N SER A 158 -26.65 -10.34 1.62
CA SER A 158 -26.94 -8.92 1.95
C SER A 158 -26.65 -8.42 3.37
N PHE A 159 -25.88 -7.34 3.47
CA PHE A 159 -25.90 -6.44 4.64
C PHE A 159 -26.12 -4.99 4.18
N ARG A 160 -27.31 -4.46 4.45
CA ARG A 160 -27.57 -3.01 4.45
C ARG A 160 -27.11 -2.44 5.80
N SER A 161 -26.92 -1.12 5.84
CA SER A 161 -26.57 -0.31 7.02
C SER A 161 -25.09 -0.29 7.44
N LEU A 162 -24.40 0.77 7.02
CA LEU A 162 -23.53 1.52 7.94
C LEU A 162 -23.59 3.04 7.62
N GLY A 163 -24.81 3.57 7.49
CA GLY A 163 -25.05 5.01 7.42
C GLY A 163 -25.22 5.58 8.81
N LYS A 164 -24.20 6.32 9.31
CA LYS A 164 -24.08 7.12 10.55
C LYS A 164 -22.87 6.71 11.40
N LEU A 165 -21.73 7.37 11.18
CA LEU A 165 -20.75 7.71 12.23
C LEU A 165 -19.63 8.61 11.66
N LEU A 166 -19.94 9.91 11.51
CA LEU A 166 -18.96 11.00 11.36
C LEU A 166 -19.68 12.36 11.50
N ARG A 167 -19.86 12.77 12.75
CA ARG A 167 -20.15 14.14 13.21
C ARG A 167 -19.62 14.27 14.64
N ILE A 168 -18.31 14.43 14.76
CA ILE A 168 -17.61 15.33 15.71
C ILE A 168 -16.39 15.82 14.93
#